data_AF-A0A7J9PUI6-F1
#
_entry.id   AF-A0A7J9PUI6-F1
#
_cell.length_a   1.000
_cell.length_b   1.000
_cell.length_c   1.000
_cell.angle_alpha   90.00
_cell.angle_beta   90.00
_cell.angle_gamma   90.00
#
_symmetry.space_group_name_H-M   'P 1'
#
loop_
_entity.id
_entity.type
_entity.pdbx_description
1 polymer ?
#
loop_
_entity_poly.entity_id
_entity_poly.type
_entity_poly.pdbx_seq_one_letter_code
_entity_poly.pdbx_strand_id
1 'polypeptide(L)'
;MSEKSLEKNEIFDSYFKNLSDRERAVFEGGISLGALFHQFVGTPVSEKTKRSLEIAMSESLKNQPFIEDVSVSIVGIIEDGKYVSLTGEMLDVSLTVKTEENRALLRLKYIKKLDYPLMYVEKI
;
A
#
# COMPACT_ATOMS: atom_id res chain seq x y z
N MET A 1 -16.15 -17.19 -11.80
CA MET A 1 -15.25 -16.85 -12.92
C MET A 1 -13.86 -16.76 -12.33
N SER A 2 -12.90 -17.62 -12.73
CA SER A 2 -11.54 -17.49 -12.22
C SER A 2 -10.93 -16.23 -12.84
N GLU A 3 -10.82 -15.15 -12.07
CA GLU A 3 -10.07 -13.97 -12.48
C GLU A 3 -8.64 -14.40 -12.77
N LYS A 4 -8.28 -14.44 -14.05
CA LYS A 4 -6.87 -14.44 -14.42
C LYS A 4 -6.35 -13.07 -14.01
N SER A 5 -5.64 -13.03 -12.88
CA SER A 5 -4.67 -11.99 -12.52
C SER A 5 -4.10 -11.32 -13.77
N LEU A 6 -4.26 -10.01 -13.90
CA LEU A 6 -3.78 -9.24 -15.06
C LEU A 6 -2.28 -9.46 -15.28
N GLU A 7 -1.53 -9.63 -14.21
CA GLU A 7 -0.10 -9.89 -14.21
C GLU A 7 0.32 -11.22 -14.89
N LYS A 8 -0.61 -12.17 -15.05
CA LYS A 8 -0.37 -13.43 -15.78
C LYS A 8 -0.63 -13.31 -17.29
N ASN A 9 -1.04 -12.13 -17.75
CA ASN A 9 -1.31 -11.88 -19.16
C ASN A 9 0.02 -11.62 -19.91
N GLU A 10 0.27 -12.35 -21.00
CA GLU A 10 1.49 -12.23 -21.79
C GLU A 10 1.71 -10.82 -22.38
N ILE A 11 0.62 -10.13 -22.75
CA ILE A 11 0.70 -8.75 -23.25
C ILE A 11 1.14 -7.82 -22.12
N PHE A 12 0.53 -7.92 -20.94
CA PHE A 12 0.94 -7.13 -19.78
C PHE A 12 2.41 -7.39 -19.43
N ASP A 13 2.80 -8.66 -19.38
CA ASP A 13 4.17 -9.06 -19.03
C ASP A 13 5.23 -8.60 -20.05
N SER A 14 4.85 -8.45 -21.33
CA SER A 14 5.76 -7.97 -22.38
C SER A 14 6.30 -6.56 -22.15
N TYR A 15 5.58 -5.70 -21.42
CA TYR A 15 6.01 -4.32 -21.13
C TYR A 15 7.11 -4.22 -20.07
N PHE A 16 7.35 -5.29 -19.30
CA PHE A 16 8.28 -5.28 -18.17
C PHE A 16 9.52 -6.16 -18.41
N LYS A 17 9.73 -6.65 -19.64
CA LYS A 17 10.89 -7.49 -20.02
C LYS A 17 12.23 -6.79 -19.87
N ASN A 18 12.23 -5.48 -19.69
CA ASN A 18 13.42 -4.64 -19.45
C ASN A 18 13.71 -4.43 -17.96
N LEU A 19 12.92 -5.01 -17.05
CA LEU A 19 13.15 -4.98 -15.61
C LEU A 19 13.55 -6.36 -15.12
N SER A 20 14.51 -6.42 -14.19
CA SER A 20 14.68 -7.59 -13.34
C SER A 20 13.47 -7.76 -12.41
N ASP A 21 13.27 -8.98 -11.91
CA ASP A 21 12.18 -9.28 -10.98
C ASP A 21 12.25 -8.42 -9.71
N ARG A 22 13.46 -8.12 -9.23
CA ARG A 22 13.69 -7.22 -8.11
C ARG A 22 13.24 -5.78 -8.42
N GLU A 23 13.58 -5.25 -9.58
CA GLU A 23 13.16 -3.91 -10.01
C GLU A 23 11.64 -3.85 -10.16
N ARG A 24 11.04 -4.88 -10.74
CA ARG A 24 9.58 -4.99 -10.89
C ARG A 24 8.87 -5.03 -9.54
N ALA A 25 9.36 -5.82 -8.58
CA ALA A 25 8.77 -5.90 -7.24
C ALA A 25 8.77 -4.53 -6.53
N VAL A 26 9.86 -3.76 -6.64
CA VAL A 26 9.94 -2.40 -6.08
C VAL A 26 9.04 -1.44 -6.82
N PHE A 27 9.00 -1.52 -8.15
CA PHE A 27 8.17 -0.66 -9.00
C PHE A 27 6.68 -0.79 -8.66
N GLU A 28 6.16 -2.02 -8.61
CA GLU A 28 4.76 -2.28 -8.26
C GLU A 28 4.45 -1.85 -6.83
N GLY A 29 5.38 -2.10 -5.89
CA GLY A 29 5.23 -1.63 -4.52
C GLY A 29 5.16 -0.11 -4.40
N GLY A 30 5.96 0.61 -5.20
CA GLY A 30 5.91 2.06 -5.29
C GLY A 30 4.59 2.58 -5.82
N ILE A 31 4.06 1.95 -6.89
CA ILE A 31 2.72 2.27 -7.43
C ILE A 31 1.66 2.11 -6.34
N SER A 32 1.63 0.98 -5.65
CA SER A 32 0.57 0.69 -4.68
C SER A 32 0.63 1.58 -3.44
N LEU A 33 1.82 1.88 -2.91
CA LEU A 33 1.95 2.81 -1.79
C LEU A 33 1.54 4.23 -2.18
N GLY A 34 1.96 4.69 -3.36
CA GLY A 34 1.55 6.00 -3.90
C GLY A 34 0.04 6.08 -4.11
N ALA A 35 -0.55 5.03 -4.70
CA ALA A 35 -1.98 4.92 -4.92
C ALA A 35 -2.76 4.96 -3.60
N LEU A 36 -2.36 4.18 -2.59
CA LEU A 36 -3.00 4.21 -1.26
C LEU A 36 -2.95 5.61 -0.66
N PHE A 37 -1.77 6.24 -0.66
CA PHE A 37 -1.58 7.54 -0.05
C PHE A 37 -2.53 8.58 -0.67
N HIS A 38 -2.52 8.72 -1.99
CA HIS A 38 -3.33 9.74 -2.67
C HIS A 38 -4.81 9.40 -2.77
N GLN A 39 -5.19 8.12 -2.75
CA GLN A 39 -6.59 7.71 -2.81
C GLN A 39 -7.34 7.97 -1.49
N PHE A 40 -6.66 7.83 -0.34
CA PHE A 40 -7.31 7.83 0.96
C PHE A 40 -7.05 9.06 1.82
N VAL A 41 -5.98 9.82 1.59
CA VAL A 41 -5.76 11.09 2.30
C VAL A 41 -6.95 12.04 2.09
N GLY A 42 -7.39 12.66 3.18
CA GLY A 42 -8.59 13.51 3.22
C GLY A 42 -9.87 12.79 3.66
N THR A 43 -9.89 11.45 3.67
CA THR A 43 -11.05 10.67 4.11
C THR A 43 -11.42 11.00 5.57
N PRO A 44 -12.68 11.33 5.88
CA PRO A 44 -13.13 11.50 7.26
C PRO A 44 -12.99 10.19 8.05
N VAL A 45 -12.25 10.22 9.16
CA VAL A 45 -12.01 9.07 10.04
C VAL A 45 -12.26 9.42 11.50
N SER A 46 -12.91 8.50 12.21
CA SER A 46 -13.18 8.54 13.65
C SER A 46 -12.78 7.20 14.28
N GLU A 47 -12.70 7.10 15.62
CA GLU A 47 -12.49 5.82 16.30
C GLU A 47 -13.50 4.74 15.88
N LYS A 48 -14.74 5.12 15.57
CA LYS A 48 -15.79 4.20 15.11
C LYS A 48 -15.55 3.64 13.71
N THR A 49 -14.97 4.43 12.81
CA THR A 49 -14.79 4.07 11.38
C THR A 49 -13.36 3.64 11.04
N LYS A 50 -12.41 3.87 11.94
CA LYS A 50 -10.99 3.55 11.81
C LYS A 50 -10.75 2.13 11.31
N ARG A 51 -11.27 1.14 12.04
CA ARG A 51 -11.05 -0.29 11.71
C ARG A 51 -11.64 -0.68 10.36
N SER A 52 -12.83 -0.20 10.02
CA SER A 52 -13.43 -0.47 8.71
C SER A 52 -12.64 0.17 7.57
N LEU A 53 -12.09 1.37 7.79
CA LEU A 53 -11.27 2.06 6.80
C LEU A 53 -9.91 1.36 6.58
N GLU A 54 -9.25 0.91 7.65
CA GLU A 54 -8.03 0.09 7.57
C GLU A 54 -8.25 -1.17 6.72
N ILE A 55 -9.35 -1.89 6.97
CA ILE A 55 -9.72 -3.09 6.20
C ILE A 55 -10.00 -2.71 4.73
N ALA A 56 -10.79 -1.66 4.49
CA ALA A 56 -11.12 -1.22 3.14
C ALA A 56 -9.87 -0.82 2.34
N MET A 57 -8.91 -0.12 2.95
CA MET A 57 -7.63 0.23 2.31
C MET A 57 -6.84 -1.04 1.94
N SER A 58 -6.70 -1.97 2.89
CA SER A 58 -6.01 -3.25 2.67
C SER A 58 -6.63 -4.05 1.52
N GLU A 59 -7.95 -4.30 1.57
CA GLU A 59 -8.64 -5.09 0.56
C GLU A 59 -8.67 -4.39 -0.81
N SER A 60 -8.72 -3.06 -0.84
CA SER A 60 -8.62 -2.31 -2.11
C SER A 60 -7.28 -2.54 -2.78
N LEU A 61 -6.17 -2.50 -2.03
CA LEU A 61 -4.82 -2.68 -2.57
C LEU A 61 -4.55 -4.11 -3.04
N LYS A 62 -5.15 -5.12 -2.41
CA LYS A 62 -5.01 -6.53 -2.84
C LYS A 62 -5.57 -6.81 -4.24
N ASN A 63 -6.36 -5.90 -4.81
CA ASN A 63 -6.80 -6.00 -6.20
C ASN A 63 -5.71 -5.56 -7.21
N GLN A 64 -4.63 -4.93 -6.75
CA GLN A 64 -3.55 -4.47 -7.63
C GLN A 64 -2.60 -5.63 -7.98
N PRO A 65 -1.95 -5.58 -9.16
CA PRO A 65 -1.00 -6.62 -9.58
C PRO A 65 0.10 -6.91 -8.55
N PHE A 66 0.45 -8.19 -8.39
CA PHE A 66 1.57 -8.68 -7.56
C PHE A 66 1.46 -8.43 -6.05
N ILE A 67 0.35 -7.87 -5.55
CA ILE A 67 0.16 -7.63 -4.12
C ILE A 67 -0.19 -8.94 -3.42
N GLU A 68 0.76 -9.49 -2.66
CA GLU A 68 0.55 -10.72 -1.90
C GLU A 68 -0.18 -10.44 -0.58
N ASP A 69 0.26 -9.39 0.13
CA ASP A 69 -0.33 -9.03 1.43
C ASP A 69 -0.19 -7.54 1.73
N VAL A 70 -1.16 -7.02 2.49
CA VAL A 70 -1.23 -5.61 2.89
C VAL A 70 -1.69 -5.54 4.33
N SER A 71 -0.99 -4.76 5.14
CA SER A 71 -1.42 -4.38 6.48
C SER A 71 -1.44 -2.86 6.56
N VAL A 72 -2.58 -2.30 6.97
CA VAL A 72 -2.78 -0.86 7.12
C VAL A 72 -3.17 -0.57 8.55
N SER A 73 -2.55 0.42 9.17
CA SER A 73 -2.90 0.95 10.48
C SER A 73 -2.99 2.47 10.41
N ILE A 74 -4.05 3.02 10.97
CA ILE A 74 -4.21 4.46 11.18
C ILE A 74 -3.71 4.77 12.59
N VAL A 75 -2.60 5.47 12.71
CA VAL A 75 -1.98 5.83 13.99
C VAL A 75 -2.34 7.26 14.39
N GLY A 76 -2.06 7.61 15.65
CA GLY A 76 -2.45 8.88 16.25
C GLY A 76 -3.72 8.77 17.08
N ILE A 77 -4.03 9.86 17.79
CA ILE A 77 -5.19 9.94 18.68
C ILE A 77 -6.32 10.63 17.91
N ILE A 78 -7.48 9.97 17.83
CA ILE A 78 -8.72 10.59 17.38
C ILE A 78 -9.63 10.70 18.61
N GLU A 79 -10.02 11.92 18.97
CA GLU A 79 -10.87 12.14 20.14
C GLU A 79 -12.24 11.46 19.96
N ASP A 80 -12.75 10.83 21.03
CA ASP A 80 -14.05 10.19 21.00
C ASP A 80 -15.16 11.20 20.68
N GLY A 81 -16.11 10.80 19.83
CA GLY A 81 -17.16 11.66 19.32
C GLY A 81 -16.72 12.68 18.26
N LYS A 82 -15.44 12.75 17.87
CA LYS A 82 -14.95 13.60 16.78
C LYS A 82 -14.42 12.77 15.60
N TYR A 83 -14.32 13.43 14.45
CA TYR A 83 -13.62 12.90 13.28
C TYR A 83 -12.53 13.89 12.87
N VAL A 84 -11.52 13.37 12.16
CA VAL A 84 -10.48 14.16 11.50
C VAL A 84 -10.42 13.76 10.03
N SER A 85 -9.82 14.59 9.19
CA SER A 85 -9.40 14.17 7.86
C SER A 85 -8.14 13.33 8.00
N LEU A 86 -8.13 12.13 7.41
CA LEU A 86 -6.97 11.25 7.40
C LEU A 86 -5.79 11.95 6.72
N THR A 87 -4.67 12.07 7.41
CA THR A 87 -3.44 12.65 6.85
C THR A 87 -2.40 11.57 6.55
N GLY A 88 -1.38 11.93 5.78
CA GLY A 88 -0.31 11.00 5.43
C GLY A 88 0.50 10.52 6.64
N GLU A 89 0.64 11.37 7.66
CA GLU A 89 1.40 11.06 8.88
C GLU A 89 0.69 10.02 9.76
N MET A 90 -0.61 9.86 9.59
CA MET A 90 -1.42 8.86 10.29
C MET A 90 -1.30 7.47 9.68
N LEU A 91 -0.70 7.31 8.48
CA LEU A 91 -0.60 6.03 7.81
C LEU A 91 0.66 5.25 8.25
N ASP A 92 0.47 4.04 8.77
CA ASP A 92 1.51 3.02 8.93
C ASP A 92 1.08 1.80 8.11
N VAL A 93 1.78 1.55 6.98
CA VAL A 93 1.43 0.51 6.01
C VAL A 93 2.59 -0.43 5.79
N SER A 94 2.32 -1.74 5.79
CA SER A 94 3.22 -2.79 5.34
C SER A 94 2.65 -3.42 4.07
N LEU A 95 3.44 -3.46 3.01
CA LEU A 95 3.04 -3.99 1.71
C LEU A 95 4.02 -5.08 1.28
N THR A 96 3.50 -6.28 1.00
CA THR A 96 4.30 -7.37 0.43
C THR A 96 3.97 -7.52 -1.05
N VAL A 97 4.97 -7.32 -1.89
CA VAL A 97 4.89 -7.55 -3.34
C VAL A 97 5.62 -8.85 -3.65
N LYS A 98 5.00 -9.70 -4.47
CA LYS A 98 5.59 -10.97 -4.90
C LYS A 98 5.55 -11.09 -6.41
N THR A 99 6.74 -11.16 -7.00
CA THR A 99 6.93 -11.54 -8.40
C THR A 99 7.25 -13.04 -8.49
N GLU A 100 7.73 -13.52 -9.64
CA GLU A 100 8.02 -14.95 -9.82
C GLU A 100 9.16 -15.42 -8.90
N GLU A 101 10.22 -14.62 -8.77
CA GLU A 101 11.45 -14.99 -8.06
C GLU A 101 11.76 -14.11 -6.84
N ASN A 102 11.04 -13.01 -6.63
CA ASN A 102 11.33 -12.04 -5.56
C ASN A 102 10.12 -11.72 -4.68
N ARG A 103 10.40 -11.36 -3.43
CA ARG A 103 9.40 -10.92 -2.46
C ARG A 103 9.87 -9.67 -1.72
N ALA A 104 9.36 -8.51 -2.13
CA ALA A 104 9.72 -7.23 -1.53
C ALA A 104 8.73 -6.86 -0.42
N LEU A 105 9.26 -6.43 0.73
CA LEU A 105 8.48 -5.78 1.78
C LEU A 105 8.74 -4.27 1.73
N LEU A 106 7.68 -3.50 1.51
CA LEU A 106 7.72 -2.06 1.48
C LEU A 106 6.92 -1.49 2.66
N ARG A 107 7.28 -0.27 3.04
CA ARG A 107 6.70 0.43 4.19
C ARG A 107 6.34 1.85 3.80
N LEU A 108 5.20 2.33 4.33
CA LEU A 108 4.87 3.75 4.43
C LEU A 108 4.73 4.05 5.92
N LYS A 109 5.51 5.01 6.43
CA LYS A 109 5.45 5.41 7.84
C LYS A 109 5.93 6.83 8.04
N TYR A 110 5.29 7.56 8.94
CA TYR A 110 5.79 8.85 9.41
C TYR A 110 7.09 8.72 10.20
N ILE A 111 8.14 9.40 9.71
CA ILE A 111 9.45 9.46 10.35
C ILE A 111 9.59 10.80 11.06
N LYS A 112 9.33 10.82 12.37
CA LYS A 112 9.37 12.06 13.20
C LYS A 112 10.66 12.87 13.05
N LYS A 113 11.81 12.21 12.87
CA LYS A 113 13.11 12.90 12.69
C LYS A 113 13.23 13.64 11.36
N LEU A 114 12.43 13.27 10.36
CA LEU A 114 12.41 13.87 9.02
C LEU A 114 11.15 14.72 8.80
N ASP A 115 10.19 14.70 9.73
CA ASP A 115 8.87 15.29 9.58
C ASP A 115 8.20 14.90 8.24
N TYR A 116 8.27 13.60 7.91
CA TYR A 116 7.89 13.12 6.57
C TYR A 116 7.27 11.71 6.59
N PRO A 117 6.13 11.49 5.90
CA PRO A 117 5.60 10.15 5.64
C PRO A 117 6.43 9.44 4.56
N LEU A 118 7.41 8.66 4.98
CA LEU A 118 8.39 8.04 4.10
C LEU A 118 7.90 6.70 3.56
N MET A 119 8.01 6.54 2.24
CA MET A 119 7.90 5.24 1.56
C MET A 119 9.29 4.67 1.31
N TYR A 120 9.51 3.40 1.66
CA TYR A 120 10.81 2.75 1.44
C TYR A 120 10.67 1.22 1.33
N VAL A 121 11.69 0.58 0.77
CA VAL A 121 11.85 -0.88 0.78
C VAL A 121 12.51 -1.29 2.09
N GLU A 122 11.82 -2.09 2.89
CA GLU A 122 12.34 -2.58 4.18
C GLU A 122 13.22 -3.82 4.01
N LYS A 123 12.82 -4.75 3.14
CA LYS A 123 13.61 -5.94 2.77
C LYS A 123 13.21 -6.47 1.40
N ILE A 124 14.14 -7.15 0.75
CA ILE A 124 13.99 -7.92 -0.49
C ILE A 124 14.72 -9.24 -0.29
#